data_AF-A0A4U3A0D3-F1
#
_entry.id   AF-A0A4U3A0D3-F1
#
_cell.length_a   1.000
_cell.length_b   1.000
_cell.length_c   1.000
_cell.angle_alpha   90.00
_cell.angle_beta   90.00
_cell.angle_gamma   90.00
#
_symmetry.space_group_name_H-M   'P 1'
#
loop_
_entity.id
_entity.type
_entity.pdbx_description
1 polymer ?
#
loop_
_entity_poly.entity_id
_entity_poly.type
_entity_poly.pdbx_seq_one_letter_code
_entity_poly.pdbx_strand_id
1 'polypeptide(L)'
;TDAAINPGNSGGALFNEQGEVIGINSSKIAQQAVEGIGFAIPIHIAKTILESLEKDGTVKRPMMGVQLLDVEKMTDSARNQLKLPKEISNGAVLRNISNQSPAEKGGLQQYDVVIALDGQKIENVVQFRKYLYEKKKLGDTIKVTVYRNGEKLTKNVKLAD
;
A
#
# COMPACT_ATOMS: atom_id res chain seq x y z
N THR A 1 13.83 6.25 -14.19
CA THR A 1 14.80 6.37 -15.29
C THR A 1 14.90 7.84 -15.66
N ASP A 2 16.06 8.29 -16.08
CA ASP A 2 16.30 9.60 -16.69
C ASP A 2 15.94 9.63 -18.20
N ALA A 3 15.56 8.49 -18.76
CA ALA A 3 14.96 8.41 -20.08
C ALA A 3 13.68 9.26 -20.14
N ALA A 4 13.59 10.08 -21.19
CA ALA A 4 12.44 10.94 -21.42
C ALA A 4 11.17 10.13 -21.69
N ILE A 5 10.25 10.09 -20.72
CA ILE A 5 8.91 9.53 -20.88
C ILE A 5 7.93 10.69 -21.06
N ASN A 6 7.36 10.81 -22.26
CA ASN A 6 6.37 11.82 -22.62
C ASN A 6 4.99 11.17 -22.85
N PRO A 7 3.89 11.96 -22.84
CA PRO A 7 2.58 11.48 -23.25
C PRO A 7 2.66 10.79 -24.63
N GLY A 8 2.08 9.60 -24.75
CA GLY A 8 2.19 8.75 -25.94
C GLY A 8 3.19 7.58 -25.80
N ASN A 9 4.15 7.65 -24.87
CA ASN A 9 5.08 6.54 -24.59
C ASN A 9 4.53 5.54 -23.55
N SER A 10 3.44 5.88 -22.86
CA SER A 10 2.78 4.99 -21.90
C SER A 10 2.35 3.68 -22.57
N GLY A 11 2.67 2.55 -21.93
CA GLY A 11 2.46 1.21 -22.48
C GLY A 11 3.64 0.68 -23.29
N GLY A 12 4.58 1.53 -23.71
CA GLY A 12 5.81 1.12 -24.39
C GLY A 12 6.81 0.43 -23.44
N ALA A 13 7.73 -0.35 -24.01
CA ALA A 13 8.77 -1.04 -23.26
C ALA A 13 9.92 -0.09 -22.87
N LEU A 14 10.50 -0.36 -21.70
CA LEU A 14 11.78 0.18 -21.24
C LEU A 14 12.82 -0.93 -21.35
N PHE A 15 13.96 -0.65 -22.00
CA PHE A 15 14.99 -1.64 -22.28
C PHE A 15 16.29 -1.35 -21.49
N ASN A 16 17.07 -2.39 -21.19
CA ASN A 16 18.47 -2.23 -20.82
C ASN A 16 19.37 -2.20 -22.09
N GLU A 17 20.67 -2.01 -21.90
CA GLU A 17 21.66 -1.94 -23.00
C GLU A 17 21.75 -3.25 -23.82
N GLN A 18 21.30 -4.37 -23.27
CA GLN A 18 21.26 -5.67 -23.92
C GLN A 18 19.98 -5.88 -24.75
N GLY A 19 19.06 -4.90 -24.76
CA GLY A 19 17.78 -5.00 -25.47
C GLY A 19 16.72 -5.81 -24.74
N GLU A 20 16.93 -6.13 -23.45
CA GLU A 20 15.95 -6.83 -22.63
C GLU A 20 14.92 -5.86 -22.06
N VAL A 21 13.65 -6.25 -22.04
CA VAL A 21 12.59 -5.44 -21.43
C VAL A 21 12.72 -5.49 -19.91
N ILE A 22 13.02 -4.34 -19.30
CA ILE A 22 13.14 -4.17 -17.84
C ILE A 22 11.92 -3.49 -17.20
N GLY A 23 11.04 -2.90 -18.01
CA GLY A 23 9.79 -2.33 -17.52
C GLY A 23 8.82 -1.87 -18.61
N ILE A 24 7.65 -1.41 -18.17
CA ILE A 24 6.61 -0.80 -19.01
C ILE A 24 6.47 0.66 -18.61
N ASN A 25 6.64 1.57 -19.56
CA ASN A 25 6.51 3.00 -19.33
C ASN A 25 5.07 3.31 -18.87
N SER A 26 4.92 3.98 -17.73
CA SER A 26 3.60 4.26 -17.16
C SER A 26 3.28 5.74 -17.22
N SER A 27 4.05 6.57 -16.53
CA SER A 27 3.71 7.99 -16.36
C SER A 27 4.96 8.84 -16.08
N LYS A 28 4.82 10.15 -16.28
CA LYS A 28 5.75 11.19 -15.83
C LYS A 28 5.12 11.93 -14.64
N ILE A 29 5.91 12.49 -13.73
CA ILE A 29 5.41 13.55 -12.84
C ILE A 29 5.13 14.78 -13.71
N ALA A 30 3.85 15.11 -13.92
CA ALA A 30 3.44 16.34 -14.59
C ALA A 30 3.49 17.53 -13.62
N GLN A 31 4.69 17.88 -13.16
CA GLN A 31 4.95 19.16 -12.49
C GLN A 31 5.91 19.94 -13.38
N GLN A 32 5.61 21.23 -13.61
CA GLN A 32 6.41 22.11 -14.48
C GLN A 32 7.90 22.20 -14.07
N ALA A 33 8.24 21.80 -12.84
CA ALA A 33 9.60 21.84 -12.29
C ALA A 33 10.41 20.53 -12.42
N VAL A 34 9.83 19.44 -12.95
CA VAL A 34 10.53 18.13 -13.04
C VAL A 34 10.53 17.65 -14.49
N GLU A 35 11.60 17.98 -15.21
CA GLU A 35 11.92 17.45 -16.53
C GLU A 35 12.89 16.26 -16.39
N GLY A 36 12.75 15.24 -17.24
CA GLY A 36 13.68 14.09 -17.23
C GLY A 36 13.45 12.98 -16.21
N ILE A 37 12.33 12.93 -15.46
CA ILE A 37 12.01 11.77 -14.60
C ILE A 37 10.86 10.95 -15.19
N GLY A 38 11.20 9.75 -15.69
CA GLY A 38 10.26 8.75 -16.17
C GLY A 38 9.99 7.64 -15.13
N PHE A 39 8.72 7.27 -14.96
CA PHE A 39 8.31 6.11 -14.18
C PHE A 39 7.93 4.94 -15.07
N ALA A 40 8.50 3.78 -14.77
CA ALA A 40 8.18 2.51 -15.42
C ALA A 40 7.76 1.48 -14.36
N ILE A 41 6.79 0.64 -14.73
CA ILE A 41 6.40 -0.53 -13.96
C ILE A 41 7.47 -1.61 -14.21
N PRO A 42 8.16 -2.13 -13.19
CA PRO A 42 9.15 -3.19 -13.35
C PRO A 42 8.57 -4.43 -14.04
N ILE A 43 9.34 -5.03 -14.95
CA ILE A 43 8.84 -6.15 -15.77
C ILE A 43 8.40 -7.36 -14.94
N HIS A 44 9.02 -7.63 -13.79
CA HIS A 44 8.64 -8.74 -12.92
C HIS A 44 7.25 -8.54 -12.28
N ILE A 45 6.84 -7.29 -12.02
CA ILE A 45 5.49 -6.95 -11.56
C ILE A 45 4.49 -7.14 -12.72
N ALA A 46 4.83 -6.64 -13.90
CA ALA A 46 3.98 -6.76 -15.09
C ALA A 46 3.73 -8.22 -15.49
N LYS A 47 4.75 -9.09 -15.43
CA LYS A 47 4.61 -10.53 -15.72
C LYS A 47 3.63 -11.22 -14.79
N THR A 48 3.71 -10.96 -13.48
CA THR A 48 2.77 -11.52 -12.48
C THR A 48 1.32 -11.11 -12.79
N ILE A 49 1.12 -9.87 -13.24
CA ILE A 49 -0.20 -9.36 -13.63
C ILE A 49 -0.69 -10.05 -14.90
N LEU A 50 0.17 -10.21 -15.90
CA LEU A 50 -0.16 -10.88 -17.16
C LEU A 50 -0.60 -12.32 -16.91
N GLU A 51 0.15 -13.09 -16.11
CA GLU A 51 -0.20 -14.47 -15.75
C GLU A 51 -1.59 -14.56 -15.08
N SER A 52 -1.92 -13.59 -14.22
CA SER A 52 -3.25 -13.53 -13.56
C SER A 52 -4.37 -13.24 -14.57
N LEU A 53 -4.13 -12.33 -15.52
CA LEU A 53 -5.10 -11.98 -16.56
C LEU A 53 -5.31 -13.12 -17.55
N GLU A 54 -4.26 -13.81 -17.99
CA GLU A 54 -4.35 -14.96 -18.90
C GLU A 54 -5.11 -16.12 -18.26
N LYS A 55 -4.88 -16.37 -16.97
CA LYS A 55 -5.49 -17.49 -16.26
C LYS A 55 -6.91 -17.23 -15.78
N ASP A 56 -7.14 -16.08 -15.13
CA ASP A 56 -8.37 -15.80 -14.37
C ASP A 56 -9.19 -14.64 -14.99
N GLY A 57 -8.70 -14.01 -16.07
CA GLY A 57 -9.32 -12.83 -16.70
C GLY A 57 -9.31 -11.57 -15.85
N THR A 58 -8.78 -11.63 -14.62
CA THR A 58 -8.82 -10.56 -13.62
C THR A 58 -7.57 -10.58 -12.76
N VAL A 59 -7.16 -9.42 -12.26
CA VAL A 59 -6.03 -9.31 -11.31
C VAL A 59 -6.61 -9.30 -9.90
N LYS A 60 -6.44 -10.41 -9.18
CA LYS A 60 -6.85 -10.48 -7.77
C LYS A 60 -5.73 -9.99 -6.87
N ARG A 61 -6.03 -9.08 -5.94
CA ARG A 61 -5.05 -8.50 -5.00
C ARG A 61 -5.56 -8.67 -3.58
N PRO A 62 -4.68 -9.02 -2.62
CA PRO A 62 -5.08 -9.08 -1.23
C PRO A 62 -5.53 -7.70 -0.75
N MET A 63 -6.73 -7.66 -0.17
CA MET A 63 -7.27 -6.47 0.45
C MET A 63 -7.72 -6.73 1.89
N MET A 64 -7.74 -5.65 2.66
CA MET A 64 -8.24 -5.64 4.03
C MET A 64 -9.62 -4.97 4.15
N GLY A 65 -10.03 -4.18 3.14
CA GLY A 65 -11.26 -3.39 3.17
C GLY A 65 -11.20 -2.18 4.11
N VAL A 66 -10.10 -1.41 4.07
CA VAL A 66 -9.88 -0.26 4.95
C VAL A 66 -9.55 1.01 4.16
N GLN A 67 -10.02 2.15 4.66
CA GLN A 67 -9.55 3.47 4.25
C GLN A 67 -8.58 4.00 5.30
N LEU A 68 -7.46 4.54 4.85
CA LEU A 68 -6.36 4.92 5.71
C LEU A 68 -6.05 6.42 5.61
N LEU A 69 -5.55 6.99 6.72
CA LEU A 69 -4.86 8.29 6.73
C LEU A 69 -3.51 8.15 7.43
N ASP A 70 -2.55 8.98 7.04
CA ASP A 70 -1.24 9.03 7.71
C ASP A 70 -1.37 9.74 9.06
N VAL A 71 -0.78 9.16 10.11
CA VAL A 71 -0.76 9.77 11.46
C VAL A 71 0.02 11.09 11.46
N GLU A 72 1.06 11.19 10.64
CA GLU A 72 1.90 12.39 10.51
C GLU A 72 1.12 13.61 10.01
N LYS A 73 0.03 13.39 9.25
CA LYS A 73 -0.82 14.45 8.68
C LYS A 73 -1.94 14.90 9.63
N MET A 74 -2.06 14.25 10.79
CA MET A 74 -3.07 14.59 11.80
C MET A 74 -2.62 15.78 12.64
N THR A 75 -3.58 16.57 13.14
CA THR A 75 -3.30 17.59 14.16
C THR A 75 -3.00 16.95 15.51
N ASP A 76 -2.31 17.68 16.39
CA ASP A 76 -2.04 17.20 17.76
C ASP A 76 -3.33 16.89 18.52
N SER A 77 -4.36 17.73 18.36
CA SER A 77 -5.68 17.51 18.97
C SER A 77 -6.29 16.18 18.53
N ALA A 78 -6.25 15.86 17.23
CA ALA A 78 -6.77 14.59 16.72
C ALA A 78 -5.97 13.39 17.23
N ARG A 79 -4.63 13.49 17.34
CA ARG A 79 -3.80 12.43 17.95
C ARG A 79 -4.12 12.22 19.43
N ASN A 80 -4.33 13.30 20.17
CA ASN A 80 -4.68 13.23 21.59
C ASN A 80 -6.06 12.59 21.81
N GLN A 81 -7.03 12.83 20.92
CA GLN A 81 -8.35 12.16 20.98
C GLN A 81 -8.24 10.64 20.80
N LEU A 82 -7.29 10.17 19.98
CA LEU A 82 -6.98 8.75 19.81
C LEU A 82 -6.22 8.15 21.02
N LYS A 83 -5.83 8.98 21.98
CA LYS A 83 -5.00 8.63 23.14
C LYS A 83 -3.69 7.95 22.75
N LEU A 84 -3.13 8.34 21.60
CA LEU A 84 -1.86 7.76 21.15
C LEU A 84 -0.73 8.14 22.12
N PRO A 85 0.18 7.20 22.45
CA PRO A 85 1.41 7.54 23.15
C PRO A 85 2.20 8.60 22.38
N LYS A 86 2.88 9.50 23.10
CA LYS A 86 3.55 10.67 22.50
C LYS A 86 4.67 10.29 21.53
N GLU A 87 5.28 9.12 21.73
CA GLU A 87 6.30 8.53 20.87
C GLU A 87 5.76 8.01 19.53
N ILE A 88 4.43 7.87 19.39
CA ILE A 88 3.80 7.41 18.14
C ILE A 88 3.42 8.62 17.28
N SER A 89 4.39 9.09 16.49
CA SER A 89 4.21 10.15 15.49
C SER A 89 3.85 9.63 14.09
N ASN A 90 3.99 8.32 13.86
CA ASN A 90 3.90 7.68 12.56
C ASN A 90 3.00 6.44 12.61
N GLY A 91 2.55 6.01 11.44
CA GLY A 91 1.62 4.90 11.26
C GLY A 91 0.46 5.25 10.34
N ALA A 92 -0.53 4.36 10.29
CA ALA A 92 -1.73 4.52 9.48
C ALA A 92 -2.99 4.37 10.35
N VAL A 93 -3.83 5.40 10.40
CA VAL A 93 -5.13 5.32 11.09
C VAL A 93 -6.19 4.72 10.16
N LEU A 94 -6.98 3.79 10.69
CA LEU A 94 -8.15 3.22 10.00
C LEU A 94 -9.29 4.25 10.00
N ARG A 95 -9.33 5.15 9.01
CA ARG A 95 -10.38 6.17 8.89
C ARG A 95 -11.76 5.56 8.72
N ASN A 96 -11.84 4.46 7.98
CA ASN A 96 -13.07 3.72 7.76
C ASN A 96 -12.76 2.23 7.53
N ILE A 97 -13.69 1.37 7.91
CA ILE A 97 -13.64 -0.07 7.64
C ILE A 97 -14.91 -0.42 6.87
N SER A 98 -14.75 -1.12 5.75
CA SER A 98 -15.89 -1.58 4.97
C SER A 98 -16.63 -2.70 5.72
N ASN A 99 -17.96 -2.68 5.67
CA ASN A 99 -18.78 -3.74 6.25
C ASN A 99 -18.44 -5.09 5.61
N GLN A 100 -18.45 -6.14 6.42
CA GLN A 100 -18.13 -7.53 6.09
C GLN A 100 -16.71 -7.75 5.54
N SER A 101 -15.83 -6.75 5.65
CA SER A 101 -14.46 -6.81 5.18
C SER A 101 -13.58 -7.74 6.03
N PRO A 102 -12.43 -8.17 5.50
CA PRO A 102 -11.38 -8.82 6.29
C PRO A 102 -11.03 -8.09 7.58
N ALA A 103 -10.86 -6.76 7.54
CA ALA A 103 -10.53 -5.96 8.73
C ALA A 103 -11.61 -6.08 9.80
N GLU A 104 -12.88 -5.90 9.43
CA GLU A 104 -14.00 -6.00 10.37
C GLU A 104 -14.08 -7.40 10.98
N LYS A 105 -14.01 -8.44 10.14
CA LYS A 105 -14.00 -9.85 10.60
C LYS A 105 -12.82 -10.17 11.50
N GLY A 106 -11.67 -9.52 11.27
CA GLY A 106 -10.48 -9.60 12.12
C GLY A 106 -10.57 -8.78 13.42
N GLY A 107 -11.69 -8.07 13.65
CA GLY A 107 -11.93 -7.29 14.85
C GLY A 107 -11.15 -5.96 14.91
N LEU A 108 -10.66 -5.48 13.76
CA LEU A 108 -10.19 -4.10 13.64
C LEU A 108 -11.39 -3.15 13.68
N GLN A 109 -11.14 -1.94 14.16
CA GLN A 109 -12.17 -0.91 14.33
C GLN A 109 -11.73 0.40 13.71
N GLN A 110 -12.72 1.24 13.39
CA GLN A 110 -12.46 2.62 13.01
C GLN A 110 -11.62 3.29 14.10
N TYR A 111 -10.65 4.10 13.68
CA TYR A 111 -9.70 4.81 14.51
C TYR A 111 -8.61 3.96 15.18
N ASP A 112 -8.53 2.66 14.89
CA ASP A 112 -7.32 1.91 15.17
C ASP A 112 -6.13 2.53 14.44
N VAL A 113 -5.00 2.62 15.11
CA VAL A 113 -3.76 3.17 14.54
C VAL A 113 -2.78 2.05 14.34
N VAL A 114 -2.61 1.63 13.09
CA VAL A 114 -1.69 0.57 12.69
C VAL A 114 -0.26 1.07 12.75
N ILE A 115 0.58 0.35 13.51
CA ILE A 115 2.00 0.66 13.68
C ILE A 115 2.92 -0.46 13.14
N ALA A 116 2.41 -1.68 12.97
CA ALA A 116 3.17 -2.77 12.39
C ALA A 116 2.27 -3.83 11.74
N LEU A 117 2.83 -4.48 10.72
CA LEU A 117 2.26 -5.62 10.01
C LEU A 117 3.23 -6.79 10.08
N ASP A 118 2.80 -7.92 10.66
CA ASP A 118 3.65 -9.08 11.01
C ASP A 118 4.95 -8.72 11.72
N GLY A 119 4.88 -7.73 12.62
CA GLY A 119 6.05 -7.23 13.35
C GLY A 119 6.94 -6.28 12.55
N GLN A 120 6.73 -6.12 11.25
CA GLN A 120 7.40 -5.07 10.48
C GLN A 120 6.72 -3.72 10.76
N LYS A 121 7.50 -2.78 11.31
CA LYS A 121 7.04 -1.41 11.54
C LYS A 121 6.59 -0.77 10.24
N ILE A 122 5.50 -0.02 10.29
CA ILE A 122 5.03 0.82 9.19
C ILE A 122 5.00 2.28 9.63
N GLU A 123 5.52 3.17 8.79
CA GLU A 123 5.57 4.60 9.10
C GLU A 123 4.37 5.38 8.54
N ASN A 124 3.71 4.86 7.50
CA ASN A 124 2.66 5.56 6.78
C ASN A 124 1.81 4.61 5.91
N VAL A 125 0.79 5.16 5.26
CA VAL A 125 -0.14 4.45 4.37
C VAL A 125 0.57 3.84 3.16
N VAL A 126 1.62 4.49 2.66
CA VAL A 126 2.41 3.95 1.53
C VAL A 126 3.10 2.66 1.94
N GLN A 127 3.75 2.63 3.10
CA GLN A 127 4.38 1.42 3.62
C GLN A 127 3.37 0.32 3.96
N PHE A 128 2.20 0.67 4.52
CA PHE A 128 1.11 -0.28 4.72
C PHE A 128 0.73 -0.99 3.41
N ARG A 129 0.45 -0.21 2.36
CA ARG A 129 0.04 -0.74 1.05
C ARG A 129 1.15 -1.53 0.38
N LYS A 130 2.39 -1.01 0.42
CA LYS A 130 3.56 -1.69 -0.12
C LYS A 130 3.74 -3.06 0.53
N TYR A 131 3.68 -3.13 1.86
CA TYR A 131 3.78 -4.39 2.59
C TYR A 131 2.69 -5.38 2.14
N LEU A 132 1.43 -4.92 2.11
CA LEU A 132 0.30 -5.76 1.70
C LEU A 132 0.46 -6.31 0.27
N TYR A 133 0.93 -5.51 -0.67
CA TYR A 133 1.03 -5.92 -2.07
C TYR A 133 2.30 -6.71 -2.40
N GLU A 134 3.41 -6.48 -1.70
CA GLU A 134 4.68 -7.16 -1.97
C GLU A 134 4.87 -8.43 -1.13
N LYS A 135 4.26 -8.51 0.06
CA LYS A 135 4.53 -9.57 1.04
C LYS A 135 3.37 -10.52 1.28
N LYS A 136 2.18 -10.25 0.74
CA LYS A 136 0.99 -11.06 0.99
C LYS A 136 0.31 -11.51 -0.28
N LYS A 137 -0.40 -12.62 -0.14
CA LYS A 137 -1.27 -13.23 -1.14
C LYS A 137 -2.69 -13.33 -0.59
N LEU A 138 -3.62 -13.64 -1.48
CA LEU A 138 -5.00 -13.90 -1.09
C LEU A 138 -5.10 -15.10 -0.16
N GLY A 139 -5.95 -14.99 0.85
CA GLY A 139 -6.12 -16.02 1.87
C GLY A 139 -5.08 -15.97 3.00
N ASP A 140 -3.98 -15.23 2.84
CA ASP A 140 -2.99 -15.07 3.90
C ASP A 140 -3.59 -14.40 5.13
N THR A 141 -3.10 -14.79 6.31
CA THR A 141 -3.39 -14.09 7.55
C THR A 141 -2.26 -13.13 7.88
N ILE A 142 -2.62 -11.88 8.21
CA ILE A 142 -1.69 -10.82 8.61
C ILE A 142 -1.92 -10.44 10.07
N LYS A 143 -0.84 -10.38 10.84
CA LYS A 143 -0.85 -9.91 12.23
C LYS A 143 -0.71 -8.39 12.24
N VAL A 144 -1.78 -7.70 12.56
CA VAL A 144 -1.87 -6.24 12.59
C VAL A 144 -1.68 -5.77 14.02
N THR A 145 -0.62 -5.00 14.27
CA THR A 145 -0.40 -4.35 15.57
C THR A 145 -0.93 -2.93 15.51
N VAL A 146 -1.86 -2.63 16.42
CA VAL A 146 -2.56 -1.34 16.46
C VAL A 146 -2.51 -0.72 17.85
N TYR A 147 -2.70 0.59 17.92
CA TYR A 147 -3.18 1.27 19.12
C TYR A 147 -4.69 1.53 19.00
N ARG A 148 -5.42 1.22 20.08
CA ARG A 148 -6.84 1.53 20.23
C ARG A 148 -7.04 2.16 21.60
N ASN A 149 -7.51 3.42 21.65
CA ASN A 149 -7.71 4.15 22.90
C ASN A 149 -6.47 4.16 23.83
N GLY A 150 -5.27 4.20 23.24
CA GLY A 150 -3.99 4.17 23.96
C GLY A 150 -3.47 2.77 24.33
N GLU A 151 -4.24 1.72 24.11
CA GLU A 151 -3.80 0.34 24.36
C GLU A 151 -3.24 -0.31 23.10
N LYS A 152 -2.10 -0.99 23.24
CA LYS A 152 -1.48 -1.73 22.14
C LYS A 152 -2.14 -3.10 22.01
N LEU A 153 -2.72 -3.37 20.85
CA LEU A 153 -3.41 -4.62 20.54
C LEU A 153 -2.80 -5.29 19.31
N THR A 154 -3.02 -6.60 19.20
CA THR A 154 -2.67 -7.35 18.01
C THR A 154 -3.89 -8.12 17.52
N LYS A 155 -4.21 -7.98 16.23
CA LYS A 155 -5.33 -8.66 15.55
C LYS A 155 -4.80 -9.48 14.39
N ASN A 156 -5.41 -10.63 14.14
CA ASN A 156 -5.12 -11.44 12.97
C ASN A 156 -6.23 -11.19 11.94
N VAL A 157 -5.86 -10.77 10.73
CA VAL A 157 -6.79 -10.47 9.66
C VAL A 157 -6.53 -11.42 8.51
N LYS A 158 -7.56 -12.16 8.07
CA LYS A 158 -7.45 -13.06 6.91
C LYS A 158 -7.84 -12.30 5.65
N LEU A 159 -6.88 -12.11 4.75
CA LEU A 159 -7.01 -11.31 3.54
C LEU A 159 -7.91 -11.99 2.50
N ALA A 160 -8.70 -11.20 1.80
CA ALA A 160 -9.59 -11.61 0.71
C ALA A 160 -9.44 -10.66 -0.49
N ASP A 161 -10.12 -10.95 -1.59
CA ASP A 161 -10.22 -10.07 -2.77
C ASP A 161 -11.47 -9.19 -2.73
#